data_AF-A0A603KPB0-F1
#
_entry.id   AF-A0A603KPB0-F1
#
_cell.length_a   1.000
_cell.length_b   1.000
_cell.length_c   1.000
_cell.angle_alpha   90.00
_cell.angle_beta   90.00
_cell.angle_gamma   90.00
#
_symmetry.space_group_name_H-M   'P 1'
#
loop_
_entity.id
_entity.type
_entity.pdbx_description
1 polymer ?
#
loop_
_entity_poly.entity_id
_entity_poly.type
_entity_poly.pdbx_seq_one_letter_code
_entity_poly.pdbx_strand_id
1 'polypeptide(L)'
;MPPIPPVDYNATLHKGEIVGKGGNAIVYADKDDDTKVLKMFTIPQLHEEVEHEVECFNTYYGKGSADIIYNNNDISGIKMTRIQGEAVIYAKNLPPHAEQAIYDMFDRLERNNILFVDTTETNVLYDRDTNRFNPIDISSYNLKHTDSKDRQDSIIESYIGGKNYLINTVLNKIE
;
A
#
# COMPACT_ATOMS: atom_id res chain seq x y z
N MET A 1 22.59 -17.72 -21.92
CA MET A 1 22.05 -17.12 -20.68
C MET A 1 22.49 -17.98 -19.52
N PRO A 2 23.04 -17.40 -18.43
CA PRO A 2 23.17 -18.14 -17.19
C PRO A 2 21.78 -18.46 -16.63
N PRO A 3 21.59 -19.62 -15.96
CA PRO A 3 20.32 -19.96 -15.35
C PRO A 3 19.98 -18.95 -14.25
N ILE A 4 18.71 -18.53 -14.22
CA ILE A 4 18.15 -17.77 -13.10
C ILE A 4 18.29 -18.66 -11.86
N PRO A 5 18.86 -18.17 -10.74
CA PRO A 5 18.98 -18.97 -9.54
C PRO A 5 17.60 -19.46 -9.11
N PRO A 6 17.45 -20.74 -8.73
CA PRO A 6 16.18 -21.25 -8.22
C PRO A 6 15.79 -20.47 -6.97
N VAL A 7 14.62 -19.84 -7.03
CA VAL A 7 13.99 -19.26 -5.85
C VAL A 7 13.58 -20.41 -4.96
N ASP A 8 14.07 -20.44 -3.72
CA ASP A 8 13.66 -21.45 -2.75
C ASP A 8 12.23 -21.13 -2.28
N TYR A 9 11.25 -21.74 -2.93
CA TYR A 9 9.82 -21.61 -2.59
C TYR A 9 9.46 -22.25 -1.23
N ASN A 10 10.43 -22.92 -0.57
CA ASN A 10 10.30 -23.44 0.79
C ASN A 10 11.05 -22.59 1.82
N ALA A 11 11.40 -21.33 1.50
CA ALA A 11 11.85 -20.38 2.49
C ALA A 11 10.81 -20.33 3.62
N THR A 12 11.15 -20.95 4.74
CA THR A 12 10.29 -20.95 5.93
C THR A 12 10.11 -19.49 6.29
N LEU A 13 8.89 -18.97 6.35
CA LEU A 13 8.67 -17.56 6.68
C LEU A 13 8.81 -17.37 8.19
N HIS A 14 9.88 -16.71 8.62
CA HIS A 14 10.13 -16.46 10.05
C HIS A 14 9.33 -15.23 10.50
N LYS A 15 8.06 -15.44 10.84
CA LYS A 15 7.16 -14.36 11.30
C LYS A 15 7.61 -13.79 12.66
N GLY A 16 7.76 -12.47 12.70
CA GLY A 16 8.01 -11.62 13.86
C GLY A 16 6.75 -11.25 14.64
N GLU A 17 6.83 -10.13 15.34
CA GLU A 17 5.67 -9.50 15.97
C GLU A 17 4.64 -9.03 14.93
N ILE A 18 3.39 -8.85 15.39
CA ILE A 18 2.34 -8.30 14.56
C ILE A 18 2.52 -6.78 14.47
N VAL A 19 2.65 -6.26 13.25
CA VAL A 19 2.78 -4.83 12.98
C VAL A 19 1.46 -4.20 12.53
N GLY A 20 0.52 -5.02 12.02
CA GLY A 20 -0.77 -4.55 11.56
C GLY A 20 -1.78 -5.68 11.36
N LYS A 21 -3.07 -5.34 11.35
CA LYS A 21 -4.17 -6.27 11.09
C LYS A 21 -5.20 -5.58 10.21
N GLY A 22 -5.59 -6.24 9.12
CA GLY A 22 -6.71 -5.84 8.26
C GLY A 22 -7.80 -6.91 8.25
N GLY A 23 -8.84 -6.70 7.45
CA GLY A 23 -9.95 -7.67 7.32
C GLY A 23 -9.52 -9.00 6.70
N ASN A 24 -8.57 -8.96 5.75
CA ASN A 24 -8.16 -10.13 4.96
C ASN A 24 -6.75 -10.62 5.27
N ALA A 25 -5.98 -9.91 6.09
CA ALA A 25 -4.58 -10.22 6.34
C ALA A 25 -4.10 -9.78 7.73
N ILE A 26 -3.05 -10.46 8.20
CA ILE A 26 -2.25 -10.03 9.35
C ILE A 26 -0.85 -9.73 8.84
N VAL A 27 -0.31 -8.57 9.21
CA VAL A 27 1.03 -8.13 8.84
C VAL A 27 1.99 -8.41 9.99
N TYR A 28 3.05 -9.16 9.69
CA TYR A 28 4.11 -9.52 10.64
C TYR A 28 5.42 -8.82 10.24
N ALA A 29 6.27 -8.51 11.21
CA ALA A 29 7.68 -8.24 10.89
C ALA A 29 8.33 -9.49 10.29
N ASP A 30 9.27 -9.31 9.37
CA ASP A 30 10.11 -10.39 8.88
C ASP A 30 11.33 -10.52 9.81
N LYS A 31 11.53 -11.70 10.43
CA LYS A 31 12.68 -11.92 11.33
C LYS A 31 14.00 -12.06 10.58
N ASP A 32 13.96 -12.38 9.30
CA ASP A 32 15.16 -12.59 8.49
C ASP A 32 15.63 -11.28 7.83
N ASP A 33 14.76 -10.27 7.79
CA ASP A 33 15.02 -8.96 7.16
C ASP A 33 14.21 -7.86 7.84
N ASP A 34 14.86 -7.04 8.67
CA ASP A 34 14.22 -5.96 9.42
C ASP A 34 13.66 -4.82 8.54
N THR A 35 14.06 -4.79 7.27
CA THR A 35 13.53 -3.86 6.26
C THR A 35 12.24 -4.35 5.61
N LYS A 36 11.75 -5.54 5.98
CA LYS A 36 10.59 -6.19 5.36
C LYS A 36 9.51 -6.54 6.37
N VAL A 37 8.30 -6.71 5.84
CA VAL A 37 7.12 -7.22 6.53
C VAL A 37 6.43 -8.26 5.66
N LEU A 38 5.66 -9.13 6.31
CA LEU A 38 4.93 -10.24 5.70
C LEU A 38 3.43 -10.01 5.91
N LYS A 39 2.71 -9.55 4.87
CA LYS A 39 1.24 -9.48 4.82
C LYS A 39 0.72 -10.88 4.50
N MET A 40 0.28 -11.62 5.52
CA MET A 40 -0.20 -12.99 5.37
C MET A 40 -1.72 -13.00 5.30
N PHE A 41 -2.27 -13.52 4.20
CA PHE A 41 -3.72 -13.58 4.00
C PHE A 41 -4.35 -14.61 4.95
N THR A 42 -5.49 -14.25 5.53
CA THR A 42 -6.28 -15.11 6.43
C THR A 42 -7.44 -15.79 5.71
N ILE A 43 -7.77 -15.33 4.50
CA ILE A 43 -8.76 -15.90 3.60
C ILE A 43 -8.17 -15.94 2.17
N PRO A 44 -8.66 -16.82 1.27
CA PRO A 44 -8.24 -16.82 -0.13
C PRO A 44 -8.43 -15.45 -0.79
N GLN A 45 -7.49 -15.05 -1.64
CA GLN A 45 -7.56 -13.81 -2.43
C GLN A 45 -7.57 -14.15 -3.92
N LEU A 46 -8.13 -13.27 -4.75
CA LEU A 46 -8.05 -13.42 -6.20
C LEU A 46 -6.63 -13.11 -6.66
N HIS A 47 -6.11 -13.91 -7.60
CA HIS A 47 -4.75 -13.77 -8.11
C HIS A 47 -4.50 -12.37 -8.69
N GLU A 48 -5.44 -11.89 -9.52
CA GLU A 48 -5.38 -10.59 -10.16
C GLU A 48 -5.36 -9.41 -9.16
N GLU A 49 -6.05 -9.54 -8.02
CA GLU A 49 -6.06 -8.50 -6.99
C GLU A 49 -4.70 -8.40 -6.29
N VAL A 50 -4.09 -9.55 -5.99
CA VAL A 50 -2.78 -9.60 -5.35
C VAL A 50 -1.67 -9.16 -6.30
N GLU A 51 -1.71 -9.58 -7.57
CA GLU A 51 -0.77 -9.10 -8.58
C GLU A 51 -0.86 -7.57 -8.75
N HIS A 52 -2.08 -7.02 -8.80
CA HIS A 52 -2.29 -5.58 -8.91
C HIS A 52 -1.79 -4.81 -7.69
N GLU A 53 -1.99 -5.33 -6.47
CA GLU A 53 -1.47 -4.73 -5.23
C GLU A 53 0.08 -4.70 -5.26
N VAL A 54 0.71 -5.82 -5.61
CA VAL A 54 2.18 -5.92 -5.71
C VAL A 54 2.73 -5.01 -6.81
N GLU A 55 2.06 -4.91 -7.96
CA GLU A 55 2.46 -4.01 -9.05
C GLU A 55 2.37 -2.54 -8.62
N CYS A 56 1.26 -2.13 -7.99
CA CYS A 56 1.09 -0.78 -7.48
C CYS A 56 2.15 -0.43 -6.44
N PHE A 57 2.42 -1.33 -5.50
CA PHE A 57 3.44 -1.13 -4.46
C PHE A 57 4.84 -0.99 -5.05
N ASN A 58 5.20 -1.87 -5.99
CA ASN A 58 6.48 -1.78 -6.71
C ASN A 58 6.59 -0.54 -7.60
N THR A 59 5.49 -0.06 -8.16
CA THR A 59 5.47 1.17 -8.96
C THR A 59 5.72 2.39 -8.06
N TYR A 60 5.08 2.44 -6.88
CA TYR A 60 5.22 3.57 -5.97
C TYR A 60 6.56 3.61 -5.23
N TYR A 61 7.00 2.47 -4.69
CA TYR A 61 8.21 2.38 -3.85
C TYR A 61 9.46 1.91 -4.61
N GLY A 62 9.31 1.47 -5.85
CA GLY A 62 10.38 0.96 -6.70
C GLY A 62 10.38 -0.57 -6.81
N LYS A 63 10.88 -1.06 -7.94
CA LYS A 63 10.92 -2.50 -8.26
C LYS A 63 11.62 -3.33 -7.17
N GLY A 64 10.98 -4.41 -6.72
CA GLY A 64 11.47 -5.28 -5.65
C GLY A 64 11.07 -4.81 -4.24
N SER A 65 10.18 -3.83 -4.16
CA SER A 65 9.58 -3.41 -2.90
C SER A 65 8.52 -4.39 -2.40
N ALA A 66 7.90 -5.17 -3.27
CA ALA A 66 6.95 -6.22 -2.91
C ALA A 66 7.07 -7.46 -3.82
N ASP A 67 6.85 -8.63 -3.24
CA ASP A 67 6.83 -9.93 -3.92
C ASP A 67 5.71 -10.81 -3.36
N ILE A 68 5.08 -11.60 -4.22
CA ILE A 68 4.03 -12.55 -3.83
C ILE A 68 4.64 -13.77 -3.14
N ILE A 69 4.04 -14.19 -2.04
CA ILE A 69 4.41 -15.40 -1.29
C ILE A 69 3.47 -16.53 -1.68
N TYR A 70 4.03 -17.62 -2.21
CA TYR A 70 3.29 -18.82 -2.56
C TYR A 70 3.48 -19.93 -1.52
N ASN A 71 2.44 -20.73 -1.31
CA ASN A 71 2.47 -21.98 -0.56
C ASN A 71 1.73 -23.05 -1.36
N ASN A 72 2.41 -24.12 -1.78
CA ASN A 72 1.84 -25.18 -2.63
C ASN A 72 1.14 -24.65 -3.90
N ASN A 73 1.73 -23.63 -4.55
CA ASN A 73 1.19 -22.88 -5.70
C ASN A 73 -0.02 -21.98 -5.42
N ASP A 74 -0.53 -21.94 -4.19
CA ASP A 74 -1.56 -20.98 -3.79
C ASP A 74 -0.91 -19.70 -3.22
N ILE A 75 -1.53 -18.55 -3.49
CA ILE A 75 -1.11 -17.29 -2.89
C ILE A 75 -1.40 -17.33 -1.39
N SER A 76 -0.36 -17.08 -0.60
CA SER A 76 -0.44 -17.08 0.87
C SER A 76 -0.22 -15.69 1.49
N GLY A 77 0.39 -14.76 0.75
CA GLY A 77 0.69 -13.43 1.25
C GLY A 77 1.54 -12.59 0.31
N ILE A 78 2.01 -11.46 0.83
CA ILE A 78 2.93 -10.54 0.17
C ILE A 78 4.09 -10.25 1.13
N LYS A 79 5.33 -10.38 0.66
CA LYS A 79 6.52 -9.86 1.35
C LYS A 79 6.79 -8.47 0.79
N MET A 80 6.84 -7.45 1.65
CA MET A 80 6.99 -6.07 1.19
C MET A 80 7.89 -5.22 2.09
N THR A 81 8.39 -4.11 1.56
CA THR A 81 9.19 -3.13 2.30
C THR A 81 8.43 -2.59 3.50
N ARG A 82 9.09 -2.57 4.66
CA ARG A 82 8.57 -1.97 5.88
C ARG A 82 8.52 -0.47 5.70
N ILE A 83 7.32 0.08 5.64
CA ILE A 83 7.08 1.51 5.53
C ILE A 83 7.18 2.17 6.90
N GLN A 84 7.92 3.27 6.97
CA GLN A 84 8.10 4.05 8.19
C GLN A 84 6.95 5.05 8.38
N GLY A 85 6.66 5.34 9.65
CA GLY A 85 5.68 6.35 10.06
C GLY A 85 4.64 5.83 11.05
N GLU A 86 3.88 6.77 11.59
CA GLU A 86 2.73 6.52 12.45
C GLU A 86 1.45 6.53 11.61
N ALA A 87 0.52 5.60 11.83
CA ALA A 87 -0.74 5.61 11.08
C ALA A 87 -1.51 6.91 11.30
N VAL A 88 -2.06 7.50 10.23
CA VAL A 88 -2.74 8.80 10.27
C VAL A 88 -3.89 8.81 11.27
N ILE A 89 -4.54 7.66 11.49
CA ILE A 89 -5.61 7.52 12.47
C ILE A 89 -5.15 7.84 13.90
N TYR A 90 -3.89 7.58 14.23
CA TYR A 90 -3.29 7.85 15.54
C TYR A 90 -2.54 9.18 15.58
N ALA A 91 -2.10 9.68 14.43
CA ALA A 91 -1.42 10.95 14.33
C ALA A 91 -2.30 12.11 14.86
N LYS A 92 -1.70 12.91 15.73
CA LYS A 92 -2.27 14.14 16.29
C LYS A 92 -1.26 15.27 16.15
N ASN A 93 -1.72 16.50 16.08
CA ASN A 93 -0.87 17.70 16.11
C ASN A 93 0.19 17.59 15.00
N LEU A 94 -0.31 17.42 13.78
CA LEU A 94 0.52 17.42 12.58
C LEU A 94 1.09 18.82 12.40
N PRO A 95 2.36 18.94 12.00
CA PRO A 95 2.95 20.25 11.77
C PRO A 95 2.31 20.93 10.55
N PRO A 96 2.35 22.27 10.43
CA PRO A 96 1.77 23.00 9.30
C PRO A 96 2.27 22.53 7.93
N HIS A 97 3.53 22.08 7.85
CA HIS A 97 4.10 21.58 6.60
C HIS A 97 3.62 20.17 6.20
N ALA A 98 2.80 19.50 7.02
CA ALA A 98 2.14 18.25 6.66
C ALA A 98 1.06 18.46 5.58
N GLU A 99 0.49 19.67 5.47
CA GLU A 99 -0.43 20.01 4.38
C GLU A 99 0.20 19.76 3.00
N GLN A 100 1.40 20.30 2.77
CA GLN A 100 2.10 20.07 1.50
C GLN A 100 2.45 18.59 1.31
N ALA A 101 2.81 17.88 2.38
CA ALA A 101 3.20 16.48 2.30
C ALA A 101 2.05 15.55 1.85
N ILE A 102 0.80 15.85 2.23
CA ILE A 102 -0.34 15.04 1.77
C ILE A 102 -0.65 15.29 0.29
N TYR A 103 -0.53 16.53 -0.17
CA TYR A 103 -0.63 16.83 -1.61
C TYR A 103 0.48 16.12 -2.40
N ASP A 104 1.72 16.19 -1.91
CA ASP A 104 2.87 15.54 -2.55
C ASP A 104 2.71 14.02 -2.62
N MET A 105 2.03 13.39 -1.66
CA MET A 105 1.73 11.95 -1.70
C MET A 105 0.81 11.62 -2.89
N PHE A 106 -0.30 12.36 -3.04
CA PHE A 106 -1.23 12.16 -4.16
C PHE A 106 -0.58 12.50 -5.51
N ASP A 107 0.22 13.57 -5.58
CA ASP A 107 0.99 13.90 -6.78
C ASP A 107 1.91 12.75 -7.22
N ARG A 108 2.57 12.08 -6.26
CA ARG A 108 3.42 10.91 -6.55
C ARG A 108 2.59 9.71 -7.03
N LEU A 109 1.41 9.47 -6.45
CA LEU A 109 0.51 8.41 -6.89
C LEU A 109 0.03 8.67 -8.33
N GLU A 110 -0.44 9.89 -8.61
CA GLU A 110 -0.98 10.29 -9.90
C GLU A 110 0.08 10.27 -11.02
N ARG A 111 1.32 10.73 -10.74
CA ARG A 111 2.43 10.63 -11.70
C ARG A 111 2.79 9.20 -12.07
N ASN A 112 2.48 8.25 -11.19
CA ASN A 112 2.64 6.82 -11.43
C ASN A 112 1.38 6.16 -12.00
N ASN A 113 0.36 6.95 -12.39
CA ASN A 113 -0.95 6.51 -12.86
C ASN A 113 -1.70 5.64 -11.84
N ILE A 114 -1.49 5.89 -10.54
CA ILE A 114 -2.17 5.21 -9.44
C ILE A 114 -3.29 6.12 -8.93
N LEU A 115 -4.53 5.72 -9.16
CA LEU A 115 -5.72 6.33 -8.57
C LEU A 115 -6.05 5.62 -7.27
N PHE A 116 -5.40 6.03 -6.20
CA PHE A 116 -5.42 5.34 -4.90
C PHE A 116 -6.85 5.18 -4.37
N VAL A 117 -7.25 3.92 -4.15
CA VAL A 117 -8.62 3.54 -3.80
C VAL A 117 -8.88 3.70 -2.31
N ASP A 118 -8.02 3.14 -1.47
CA ASP A 118 -8.26 3.04 -0.02
C ASP A 118 -7.64 4.23 0.73
N THR A 119 -8.30 5.38 0.60
CA THR A 119 -7.88 6.64 1.22
C THR A 119 -8.28 6.75 2.70
N THR A 120 -8.36 5.63 3.43
CA THR A 120 -8.65 5.64 4.87
C THR A 120 -7.41 5.97 5.71
N GLU A 121 -7.61 6.55 6.89
CA GLU A 121 -6.53 6.93 7.81
C GLU A 121 -5.68 5.75 8.32
N THR A 122 -6.20 4.53 8.19
CA THR A 122 -5.52 3.29 8.56
C THR A 122 -4.52 2.82 7.51
N ASN A 123 -4.66 3.27 6.26
CA ASN A 123 -3.85 2.82 5.12
C ASN A 123 -2.79 3.84 4.68
N VAL A 124 -2.56 4.86 5.50
CA VAL A 124 -1.49 5.83 5.30
C VAL A 124 -0.73 6.03 6.60
N LEU A 125 0.60 6.01 6.50
CA LEU A 125 1.52 6.33 7.59
C LEU A 125 2.11 7.72 7.37
N TYR A 126 2.22 8.51 8.43
CA TYR A 126 2.93 9.78 8.43
C TYR A 126 4.30 9.61 9.10
N ASP A 127 5.35 9.85 8.33
CA ASP A 127 6.72 9.92 8.81
C ASP A 127 7.09 11.38 9.10
N ARG A 128 7.25 11.69 10.40
CA ARG A 128 7.61 13.04 10.88
C ARG A 128 9.04 13.43 10.54
N ASP A 129 9.96 12.46 10.49
CA ASP A 129 11.37 12.74 10.28
C ASP A 129 11.62 13.20 8.83
N THR A 130 10.85 12.65 7.89
CA THR A 130 10.95 13.00 6.46
C THR A 130 9.83 13.90 5.96
N ASN A 131 8.84 14.21 6.81
CA ASN A 131 7.60 14.89 6.45
C ASN A 131 6.92 14.25 5.23
N ARG A 132 6.61 12.96 5.32
CA ARG A 132 5.98 12.21 4.21
C ARG A 132 4.80 11.39 4.67
N PHE A 133 3.74 11.44 3.88
CA PHE A 133 2.68 10.44 3.93
C PHE A 133 3.02 9.29 2.98
N ASN A 134 2.85 8.07 3.49
CA ASN A 134 3.27 6.83 2.87
C ASN A 134 2.07 5.85 2.85
N PRO A 135 1.48 5.55 1.68
CA PRO A 135 0.37 4.60 1.58
C PRO A 135 0.89 3.15 1.69
N ILE A 136 0.17 2.27 2.40
CA ILE A 136 0.64 0.90 2.67
C ILE A 136 -0.11 -0.21 1.94
N ASP A 137 -1.40 -0.04 1.67
CA ASP A 137 -2.26 -1.02 0.97
C ASP A 137 -2.69 -0.43 -0.37
N ILE A 138 -1.75 -0.38 -1.33
CA ILE A 138 -1.92 0.40 -2.56
C ILE A 138 -2.66 -0.42 -3.61
N SER A 139 -3.89 0.01 -3.90
CA SER A 139 -4.64 -0.41 -5.09
C SER A 139 -5.07 0.82 -5.89
N SER A 140 -5.23 0.63 -7.21
CA SER A 140 -5.66 1.69 -8.14
C SER A 140 -6.99 1.35 -8.79
N TYR A 141 -7.85 2.36 -8.93
CA TYR A 141 -8.96 2.27 -9.88
C TYR A 141 -8.44 2.03 -11.30
N ASN A 142 -9.19 1.25 -12.07
CA ASN A 142 -8.82 0.88 -13.44
C ASN A 142 -9.71 1.60 -14.47
N LEU A 143 -9.16 2.63 -15.11
CA LEU A 143 -9.84 3.38 -16.17
C LEU A 143 -9.81 2.67 -17.53
N LYS A 144 -8.88 1.74 -17.76
CA LYS A 144 -8.63 1.15 -19.10
C LYS A 144 -9.65 0.10 -19.54
N HIS A 145 -10.38 -0.50 -18.61
CA HIS A 145 -11.39 -1.54 -18.92
C HIS A 145 -12.82 -1.01 -18.79
N THR A 146 -12.99 0.31 -18.93
CA THR A 146 -14.28 0.97 -18.75
C THR A 146 -14.76 1.55 -20.08
N ASP A 147 -15.64 0.81 -20.76
CA ASP A 147 -16.17 1.16 -22.09
C ASP A 147 -17.23 2.29 -22.05
N SER A 148 -17.77 2.59 -20.88
CA SER A 148 -18.80 3.64 -20.70
C SER A 148 -18.22 4.88 -20.05
N LYS A 149 -18.46 6.03 -20.66
CA LYS A 149 -18.13 7.34 -20.09
C LYS A 149 -18.72 7.51 -18.68
N ASP A 150 -19.96 7.10 -18.46
CA ASP A 150 -20.62 7.23 -17.14
C ASP A 150 -19.87 6.47 -16.04
N ARG A 151 -19.28 5.33 -16.38
CA ARG A 151 -18.48 4.54 -15.42
C ARG A 151 -17.09 5.15 -15.21
N GLN A 152 -16.51 5.80 -16.21
CA GLN A 152 -15.27 6.56 -16.03
C GLN A 152 -15.51 7.78 -15.13
N ASP A 153 -16.58 8.51 -15.37
CA ASP A 153 -16.98 9.67 -14.56
C ASP A 153 -17.22 9.24 -13.10
N SER A 154 -17.93 8.12 -12.87
CA SER A 154 -18.14 7.55 -11.53
C SER A 154 -16.83 7.15 -10.81
N ILE A 155 -15.86 6.58 -11.54
CA ILE A 155 -14.54 6.27 -10.99
C ILE A 155 -13.80 7.55 -10.58
N ILE A 156 -13.81 8.57 -11.45
CA ILE A 156 -13.17 9.85 -11.19
C ILE A 156 -13.81 10.54 -9.97
N GLU A 157 -15.14 10.54 -9.88
CA GLU A 157 -15.86 11.07 -8.73
C GLU A 157 -15.49 10.34 -7.43
N SER A 158 -15.43 9.01 -7.47
CA SER A 158 -15.05 8.18 -6.31
C SER A 158 -13.61 8.46 -5.87
N TYR A 159 -12.69 8.57 -6.83
CA TYR A 159 -11.30 8.92 -6.57
C TYR A 159 -11.16 10.32 -5.95
N ILE A 160 -11.80 11.33 -6.54
CA ILE A 160 -11.78 12.71 -6.03
C ILE A 160 -12.39 12.77 -4.64
N GLY A 161 -13.49 12.06 -4.40
CA GLY A 161 -14.14 11.96 -3.09
C GLY A 161 -13.20 11.40 -2.02
N GLY A 162 -12.55 10.27 -2.29
CA GLY A 162 -11.59 9.66 -1.38
C GLY A 162 -10.35 10.54 -1.13
N LYS A 163 -9.78 11.10 -2.19
CA LYS A 163 -8.65 12.04 -2.11
C LYS A 163 -8.98 13.23 -1.21
N ASN A 164 -10.11 13.89 -1.44
CA ASN A 164 -10.53 15.04 -0.65
C ASN A 164 -10.85 14.66 0.80
N TYR A 165 -11.44 13.49 1.04
CA TYR A 165 -11.67 12.99 2.39
C TYR A 165 -10.35 12.91 3.17
N LEU A 166 -9.34 12.24 2.64
CA LEU A 166 -8.07 12.05 3.34
C LEU A 166 -7.31 13.37 3.53
N ILE A 167 -7.30 14.23 2.51
CA ILE A 167 -6.71 15.58 2.62
C ILE A 167 -7.37 16.34 3.76
N ASN A 168 -8.70 16.46 3.78
CA ASN A 168 -9.41 17.19 4.83
C ASN A 168 -9.17 16.60 6.21
N THR A 169 -9.11 15.28 6.32
CA THR A 169 -8.75 14.58 7.56
C THR A 169 -7.36 14.96 8.06
N VAL A 170 -6.36 15.03 7.18
CA VAL A 170 -5.01 15.50 7.53
C VAL A 170 -5.05 16.97 7.95
N LEU A 171 -5.71 17.84 7.19
CA LEU A 171 -5.80 19.27 7.50
C LEU A 171 -6.44 19.52 8.88
N ASN A 172 -7.45 18.74 9.26
CA ASN A 172 -8.10 18.84 10.57
C ASN A 172 -7.21 18.39 11.74
N LYS A 173 -6.07 17.75 11.47
CA LYS A 173 -5.09 17.33 12.47
C LYS A 173 -3.89 18.28 12.57
N ILE A 174 -3.83 19.33 11.74
CA ILE A 174 -2.75 20.33 11.75
C ILE A 174 -2.96 21.33 12.89
N GLU A 175 -1.87 21.65 13.61
CA GLU A 175 -1.79 22.70 14.64
C GLU A 175 -0.81 23.82 14.27
#